data_AF-A0A8S1K205-F1
#
_entry.id   AF-A0A8S1K205-F1
#
_cell.length_a   1.000
_cell.length_b   1.000
_cell.length_c   1.000
_cell.angle_alpha   90.00
_cell.angle_beta   90.00
_cell.angle_gamma   90.00
#
_symmetry.space_group_name_H-M   'P 1'
#
loop_
_entity.id
_entity.type
_entity.pdbx_description
1 polymer ?
#
loop_
_entity_poly.entity_id
_entity_poly.type
_entity_poly.pdbx_seq_one_letter_code
_entity_poly.pdbx_strand_id
1 'polypeptide(L)'
;MDFQICQNTQSPEKFLCLNEECYLADKKHIQCYQCLTKQHLSKNRVVRHVDDFIELEQFINEIKKKQNRRHTFIQMIFQQALDFQKSKVQEIQLSKNADLIKNATEKIEGETTKFLRSLSTLYLEQKFTFPYQNSFHVQYVKFYFENENKYQEDSKQKLGILFSQIEKYMHTLDLDIRTTMKRSYQKLEVLEKQVIQFGKQSMYNKLQLLILLLILPYLVYLQFNQFEILKYQKQQEQSVQIQDYLIQEILNQKDKFSIIEKRLEELQFNGTQDIQKLNNTLVEVTDGFQKLKIRFDTFKQSSTINQEKTMINIQNNLEVLQKNISDLNNKEGILQSQIQQIQQKVDKISVKESEQQKYLEEYKRIKQGEVRKVKELIEIIKQKNLMRKIIQLKNYVYTLKNFKDLIKIHLNLPKRKLKDFELIYDELFDKPILIYTMMNIQQKVYKYEGDNPLLCLGGLNIENLEKIDLIACDFANDMLNPTFDSDKATKSRHGDIYWYQVQESSFGFAPNEKIKLLYCDDYDEESEYRLSYWYNLRSSSGGRRLGKQLLLENSTKHRLQLYLLKPIFE
;
A
#
# COMPACT_ATOMS: atom_id res chain seq x y z
N MET A 1 -18.06 -32.66 20.55
CA MET A 1 -19.05 -32.05 19.63
C MET A 1 -20.19 -33.02 19.54
N ASP A 2 -21.41 -32.60 19.86
CA ASP A 2 -22.59 -33.46 19.71
C ASP A 2 -23.04 -33.42 18.25
N PHE A 3 -22.93 -34.55 17.55
CA PHE A 3 -23.32 -34.65 16.15
C PHE A 3 -24.81 -34.95 16.04
N GLN A 4 -25.49 -34.31 15.08
CA GLN A 4 -26.87 -34.67 14.75
C GLN A 4 -26.92 -36.10 14.20
N ILE A 5 -27.95 -36.86 14.58
CA ILE A 5 -28.19 -38.21 14.05
C ILE A 5 -28.94 -38.08 12.72
N CYS A 6 -28.42 -38.72 11.67
CA CYS A 6 -29.04 -38.71 10.36
C CYS A 6 -30.38 -39.47 10.39
N GLN A 7 -31.46 -38.80 10.00
CA GLN A 7 -32.81 -39.40 10.02
C GLN A 7 -32.94 -40.64 9.11
N ASN A 8 -32.16 -40.71 8.03
CA ASN A 8 -32.26 -41.79 7.04
C ASN A 8 -31.49 -43.05 7.44
N THR A 9 -30.35 -42.90 8.13
CA THR A 9 -29.42 -44.01 8.38
C THR A 9 -29.18 -44.28 9.86
N GLN A 10 -29.66 -43.40 10.74
CA GLN A 10 -29.41 -43.41 12.18
C GLN A 10 -27.91 -43.30 12.56
N SER A 11 -27.04 -43.00 11.59
CA SER A 11 -25.62 -42.73 11.80
C SER A 11 -25.38 -41.25 12.16
N PRO A 12 -24.33 -40.92 12.93
CA PRO A 12 -23.96 -39.53 13.22
C PRO A 12 -23.51 -38.78 11.95
N GLU A 13 -23.95 -37.54 11.83
CA GLU A 13 -23.55 -36.62 10.76
C GLU A 13 -22.24 -35.93 11.11
N LYS A 14 -21.13 -36.56 10.73
CA LYS A 14 -19.77 -36.12 11.08
C LYS A 14 -18.82 -36.03 9.89
N PHE A 15 -19.28 -36.24 8.67
CA PHE A 15 -18.44 -36.22 7.46
C PHE A 15 -18.76 -35.02 6.59
N LEU A 16 -17.75 -34.52 5.87
CA LEU A 16 -17.85 -33.48 4.85
C LEU A 16 -16.99 -33.85 3.64
N CYS A 17 -17.36 -33.35 2.47
CA CYS A 17 -16.61 -33.52 1.23
C CYS A 17 -15.83 -32.24 0.92
N LEU A 18 -14.53 -32.35 0.72
CA LEU A 18 -13.64 -31.21 0.46
C LEU A 18 -13.55 -30.83 -1.04
N ASN A 19 -14.20 -31.57 -1.92
CA ASN A 19 -14.18 -31.28 -3.35
C ASN A 19 -14.89 -29.94 -3.67
N GLU A 20 -14.33 -29.16 -4.59
CA GLU A 20 -14.82 -27.83 -4.97
C GLU A 20 -16.26 -27.81 -5.44
N GLU A 21 -16.68 -28.80 -6.25
CA GLU A 21 -18.05 -28.90 -6.71
C GLU A 21 -19.04 -29.11 -5.54
N CYS A 22 -18.56 -29.72 -4.46
CA CYS A 22 -19.37 -30.19 -3.35
C CYS A 22 -19.52 -29.12 -2.26
N TYR A 23 -18.44 -28.43 -1.90
CA TYR A 23 -18.50 -27.39 -0.86
C TYR A 23 -19.06 -26.05 -1.37
N LEU A 24 -19.09 -25.83 -2.69
CA LEU A 24 -19.75 -24.66 -3.30
C LEU A 24 -21.24 -24.89 -3.57
N ALA A 25 -21.71 -26.13 -3.52
CA ALA A 25 -23.12 -26.44 -3.74
C ALA A 25 -23.97 -25.94 -2.56
N ASP A 26 -25.12 -25.34 -2.85
CA ASP A 26 -26.08 -24.89 -1.84
C ASP A 26 -26.85 -26.08 -1.24
N LYS A 27 -26.13 -26.93 -0.51
CA LYS A 27 -26.61 -28.18 0.08
C LYS A 27 -26.06 -28.32 1.50
N LYS A 28 -26.66 -29.23 2.26
CA LYS A 28 -26.17 -29.60 3.59
C LYS A 28 -24.75 -30.19 3.48
N HIS A 29 -23.76 -29.49 4.02
CA HIS A 29 -22.34 -29.86 3.92
C HIS A 29 -21.89 -30.98 4.87
N ILE A 30 -22.48 -31.04 6.08
CA ILE A 30 -22.17 -32.07 7.08
C ILE A 30 -23.24 -33.17 6.99
N GLN A 31 -22.81 -34.40 6.74
CA GLN A 31 -23.69 -35.55 6.56
C GLN A 31 -23.09 -36.81 7.20
N CYS A 32 -23.88 -37.87 7.31
CA CYS A 32 -23.33 -39.19 7.62
C CYS A 32 -22.65 -39.77 6.36
N TYR A 33 -21.68 -40.67 6.57
CA TYR A 33 -20.91 -41.26 5.48
C TYR A 33 -21.79 -41.88 4.38
N GLN A 34 -22.81 -42.66 4.76
CA GLN A 34 -23.66 -43.36 3.77
C GLN A 34 -24.49 -42.40 2.92
N CYS A 35 -25.02 -41.30 3.49
CA CYS A 35 -25.72 -40.29 2.72
C CYS A 35 -24.80 -39.54 1.77
N LEU A 36 -23.58 -39.21 2.23
CA LEU A 36 -22.58 -38.53 1.43
C LEU A 36 -22.15 -39.42 0.23
N THR A 37 -21.87 -40.70 0.47
CA THR A 37 -21.58 -41.70 -0.58
C THR A 37 -22.71 -41.81 -1.59
N LYS A 38 -23.97 -41.86 -1.12
CA LYS A 38 -25.14 -41.93 -2.01
C LYS A 38 -25.30 -40.67 -2.86
N GLN A 39 -25.03 -39.49 -2.30
CA GLN A 39 -25.08 -38.22 -3.03
C GLN A 39 -24.02 -38.14 -4.13
N HIS A 40 -22.87 -38.80 -3.95
CA HIS A 40 -21.77 -38.79 -4.90
C HIS A 40 -21.76 -40.01 -5.84
N LEU A 41 -22.77 -40.88 -5.77
CA LEU A 41 -22.90 -42.04 -6.64
C LEU A 41 -23.23 -41.58 -8.07
N SER A 42 -22.33 -41.85 -9.01
CA SER A 42 -22.55 -41.58 -10.43
C SER A 42 -23.55 -42.57 -11.05
N LYS A 43 -24.02 -42.27 -12.27
CA LYS A 43 -24.88 -43.18 -13.06
C LYS A 43 -24.29 -44.58 -13.23
N ASN A 44 -22.96 -44.70 -13.21
CA ASN A 44 -22.23 -45.97 -13.34
C ASN A 44 -21.97 -46.66 -11.99
N ARG A 45 -22.63 -46.24 -10.91
CA ARG A 45 -22.44 -46.75 -9.52
C ARG A 45 -21.03 -46.55 -8.94
N VAL A 46 -20.20 -45.72 -9.57
CA VAL A 46 -18.92 -45.29 -8.99
C VAL A 46 -19.16 -44.05 -8.15
N VAL A 47 -18.69 -44.05 -6.90
CA VAL A 47 -18.79 -42.88 -6.01
C VAL A 47 -17.67 -41.91 -6.37
N ARG A 48 -18.02 -40.66 -6.72
CA ARG A 48 -17.05 -39.60 -6.99
C ARG A 48 -16.51 -39.03 -5.67
N HIS A 49 -15.25 -38.59 -5.65
CA HIS A 49 -14.67 -37.81 -4.54
C HIS A 49 -14.64 -38.52 -3.18
N VAL A 50 -14.65 -39.86 -3.15
CA VAL A 50 -14.59 -40.61 -1.87
C VAL A 50 -13.34 -40.25 -1.08
N ASP A 51 -12.22 -40.06 -1.76
CA ASP A 51 -10.94 -39.68 -1.14
C ASP A 51 -10.95 -38.26 -0.57
N ASP A 52 -11.93 -37.43 -0.94
CA ASP A 52 -12.13 -36.07 -0.43
C ASP A 52 -13.03 -36.03 0.81
N PHE A 53 -13.50 -37.18 1.30
CA PHE A 53 -14.33 -37.25 2.51
C PHE A 53 -13.45 -37.20 3.75
N ILE A 54 -13.78 -36.31 4.67
CA ILE A 54 -13.05 -36.15 5.93
C ILE A 54 -14.04 -36.04 7.10
N GLU A 55 -13.64 -36.56 8.26
CA GLU A 55 -14.40 -36.32 9.49
C GLU A 55 -14.25 -34.86 9.93
N LEU A 56 -15.37 -34.23 10.34
CA LEU A 56 -15.42 -32.83 10.74
C LEU A 56 -14.44 -32.52 11.88
N GLU A 57 -14.27 -33.45 12.81
CA GLU A 57 -13.31 -33.30 13.91
C GLU A 57 -11.86 -33.27 13.41
N GLN A 58 -11.49 -34.19 12.50
CA GLN A 58 -10.17 -34.20 11.87
C GLN A 58 -9.93 -32.92 11.08
N PHE A 59 -10.90 -32.49 10.28
CA PHE A 59 -10.85 -31.25 9.51
C PHE A 59 -10.64 -30.03 10.42
N ILE A 60 -11.43 -29.90 11.48
CA ILE A 60 -11.31 -28.82 12.47
C ILE A 60 -9.93 -28.83 13.15
N ASN A 61 -9.42 -30.02 13.50
CA ASN A 61 -8.12 -30.16 14.13
C ASN A 61 -6.98 -29.72 13.19
N GLU A 62 -7.05 -30.05 11.91
CA GLU A 62 -6.07 -29.59 10.92
C GLU A 62 -6.13 -28.07 10.70
N ILE A 63 -7.33 -27.48 10.66
CA ILE A 63 -7.48 -26.02 10.60
C ILE A 63 -6.87 -25.36 11.84
N LYS A 64 -7.15 -25.87 13.05
CA LYS A 64 -6.55 -25.36 14.30
C LYS A 64 -5.02 -25.44 14.28
N LYS A 65 -4.46 -26.58 13.89
CA LYS A 65 -3.00 -26.75 13.76
C LYS A 65 -2.41 -25.73 12.78
N LYS A 66 -3.04 -25.55 11.62
CA LYS A 66 -2.63 -24.57 10.60
C LYS A 66 -2.72 -23.13 11.10
N GLN A 67 -3.80 -22.77 11.80
CA GLN A 67 -3.94 -21.45 12.41
C GLN A 67 -2.87 -21.18 13.47
N ASN A 68 -2.57 -22.16 14.33
CA ASN A 68 -1.52 -22.04 15.33
C ASN A 68 -0.15 -21.85 14.67
N ARG A 69 0.17 -22.64 13.62
CA ARG A 69 1.40 -22.47 12.85
C ARG A 69 1.51 -21.07 12.22
N ARG A 70 0.42 -20.58 11.60
CA ARG A 70 0.38 -19.21 11.04
C ARG A 70 0.54 -18.15 12.13
N HIS A 71 -0.12 -18.31 13.27
CA HIS A 71 0.01 -17.39 14.40
C HIS A 71 1.45 -17.30 14.88
N THR A 72 2.09 -18.43 15.17
CA THR A 72 3.50 -18.48 15.59
C THR A 72 4.42 -17.84 14.55
N PHE A 73 4.19 -18.14 13.26
CA PHE A 73 4.97 -17.55 12.17
C PHE A 73 4.80 -16.03 12.07
N ILE A 74 3.57 -15.53 12.23
CA ILE A 74 3.29 -14.10 12.22
C ILE A 74 3.94 -13.40 13.42
N GLN A 75 3.91 -13.99 14.61
CA GLN A 75 4.61 -13.47 15.78
C GLN A 75 6.13 -13.39 15.54
N MET A 76 6.71 -14.38 14.86
CA MET A 76 8.12 -14.33 14.47
C MET A 76 8.40 -13.17 13.50
N ILE A 77 7.55 -12.96 12.49
CA ILE A 77 7.68 -11.83 11.55
C ILE A 77 7.54 -10.48 12.27
N PHE A 78 6.63 -10.39 13.24
CA PHE A 78 6.46 -9.20 14.09
C PHE A 78 7.74 -8.90 14.88
N GLN A 79 8.28 -9.91 15.56
CA GLN A 79 9.49 -9.76 16.33
C GLN A 79 10.66 -9.30 15.44
N GLN A 80 10.82 -9.90 14.25
CA GLN A 80 11.85 -9.49 13.30
C GLN A 80 11.71 -8.03 12.84
N ALA A 81 10.48 -7.57 12.58
CA ALA A 81 10.23 -6.18 12.21
C ALA A 81 10.55 -5.20 13.35
N LEU A 82 10.17 -5.55 14.58
CA LEU A 82 10.43 -4.74 15.78
C LEU A 82 11.93 -4.70 16.12
N ASP A 83 12.63 -5.83 16.02
CA ASP A 83 14.08 -5.90 16.25
C ASP A 83 14.83 -5.07 15.21
N PHE A 84 14.41 -5.14 13.94
CA PHE A 84 14.97 -4.32 12.88
C PHE A 84 14.72 -2.82 13.11
N GLN A 85 13.50 -2.43 13.47
CA GLN A 85 13.18 -1.05 13.88
C GLN A 85 14.10 -0.58 15.00
N LYS A 86 14.21 -1.36 16.09
CA LYS A 86 15.04 -1.03 17.25
C LYS A 86 16.50 -0.84 16.86
N SER A 87 17.04 -1.76 16.06
CA SER A 87 18.40 -1.68 15.54
C SER A 87 18.64 -0.41 14.72
N LYS A 88 17.72 -0.06 13.81
CA LYS A 88 17.85 1.15 12.98
C LYS A 88 17.66 2.45 13.75
N VAL A 89 16.79 2.46 14.75
CA VAL A 89 16.66 3.61 15.66
C VAL A 89 17.94 3.80 16.48
N GLN A 90 18.56 2.72 16.97
CA GLN A 90 19.86 2.79 17.66
C GLN A 90 20.97 3.33 16.75
N GLU A 91 20.99 2.93 15.47
CA GLU A 91 21.94 3.44 14.47
C GLU A 91 21.78 4.97 14.28
N ILE A 92 20.55 5.46 14.18
CA ILE A 92 20.25 6.90 14.08
C ILE A 92 20.66 7.67 15.33
N GLN A 93 20.47 7.08 16.51
CA GLN A 93 20.79 7.72 17.80
C GLN A 93 22.29 8.03 17.95
N LEU A 94 23.17 7.43 17.14
CA LEU A 94 24.59 7.78 17.08
C LEU A 94 24.83 9.15 16.41
N SER A 95 23.85 9.69 15.69
CA SER A 95 23.90 11.05 15.16
C SER A 95 23.88 12.07 16.30
N LYS A 96 24.54 13.22 16.09
CA LYS A 96 24.51 14.34 17.05
C LYS A 96 23.38 15.34 16.80
N ASN A 97 22.60 15.16 15.73
CA ASN A 97 21.55 16.11 15.34
C ASN A 97 20.18 15.63 15.86
N ALA A 98 19.64 16.32 16.88
CA ALA A 98 18.38 15.97 17.53
C ALA A 98 17.17 15.98 16.58
N ASP A 99 17.09 16.93 15.65
CA ASP A 99 15.98 17.01 14.70
C ASP A 99 16.01 15.85 13.70
N LEU A 100 17.21 15.46 13.26
CA LEU A 100 17.39 14.30 12.39
C LEU A 100 17.01 13.01 13.14
N ILE A 101 17.44 12.87 14.40
CA ILE A 101 17.08 11.71 15.23
C ILE A 101 15.56 11.58 15.33
N LYS A 102 14.88 12.67 15.69
CA LYS A 102 13.42 12.67 15.85
C LYS A 102 12.71 12.31 14.54
N ASN A 103 13.01 13.03 13.46
CA ASN A 103 12.33 12.82 12.17
C ASN A 103 12.56 11.41 11.61
N ALA A 104 13.79 10.90 11.73
CA ALA A 104 14.13 9.58 11.24
C ALA A 104 13.50 8.47 12.11
N THR A 105 13.50 8.64 13.43
CA THR A 105 12.81 7.73 14.36
C THR A 105 11.32 7.66 14.04
N GLU A 106 10.62 8.81 13.97
CA GLU A 106 9.19 8.86 13.65
C GLU A 106 8.88 8.19 12.30
N LYS A 107 9.74 8.37 11.29
CA LYS A 107 9.56 7.74 9.98
C LYS A 107 9.72 6.22 10.03
N ILE A 108 10.75 5.71 10.70
CA ILE A 108 10.99 4.27 10.83
C ILE A 108 9.87 3.61 11.64
N GLU A 109 9.53 4.18 12.79
CA GLU A 109 8.43 3.67 13.63
C GLU A 109 7.09 3.68 12.88
N GLY A 110 6.83 4.73 12.09
CA GLY A 110 5.62 4.85 11.28
C GLY A 110 5.50 3.77 10.20
N GLU A 111 6.57 3.51 9.43
CA GLU A 111 6.56 2.46 8.40
C GLU A 111 6.45 1.06 9.02
N THR A 112 7.17 0.79 10.11
CA THR A 112 7.05 -0.49 10.83
C THR A 112 5.64 -0.69 11.37
N THR A 113 5.06 0.33 12.00
CA THR A 113 3.68 0.26 12.51
C THR A 113 2.68 -0.01 11.38
N LYS A 114 2.85 0.63 10.22
CA LYS A 114 2.00 0.40 9.04
C LYS A 114 2.10 -1.03 8.53
N PHE A 115 3.31 -1.58 8.48
CA PHE A 115 3.53 -2.98 8.14
C PHE A 115 2.86 -3.93 9.15
N LEU A 116 3.09 -3.73 10.45
CA LEU A 116 2.51 -4.57 11.50
C LEU A 116 0.97 -4.57 11.43
N ARG A 117 0.35 -3.39 11.25
CA ARG A 117 -1.11 -3.27 11.06
C ARG A 117 -1.60 -4.05 9.85
N SER A 118 -0.93 -3.90 8.69
CA SER A 118 -1.29 -4.63 7.46
C SER A 118 -1.27 -6.14 7.65
N LEU A 119 -0.24 -6.65 8.32
CA LEU A 119 -0.07 -8.07 8.58
C LEU A 119 -1.04 -8.58 9.67
N SER A 120 -1.34 -7.77 10.69
CA SER A 120 -2.43 -8.05 11.66
C SER A 120 -3.78 -8.19 10.96
N THR A 121 -4.13 -7.29 10.05
CA THR A 121 -5.39 -7.36 9.30
C THR A 121 -5.48 -8.66 8.50
N LEU A 122 -4.42 -9.02 7.78
CA LEU A 122 -4.37 -10.28 7.01
C LEU A 122 -4.55 -11.51 7.92
N TYR A 123 -3.93 -11.50 9.10
CA TYR A 123 -4.07 -12.58 10.08
C TYR A 123 -5.51 -12.67 10.61
N LEU A 124 -6.15 -11.53 10.92
CA LEU A 124 -7.53 -11.47 11.41
C LEU A 124 -8.54 -11.96 10.38
N GLU A 125 -8.36 -11.64 9.09
CA GLU A 125 -9.22 -12.12 8.00
C GLU A 125 -9.23 -13.66 7.89
N GLN A 126 -8.15 -14.31 8.34
CA GLN A 126 -7.95 -15.76 8.26
C GLN A 126 -8.21 -16.47 9.59
N LYS A 127 -8.65 -15.73 10.61
CA LYS A 127 -8.92 -16.26 11.93
C LYS A 127 -10.35 -16.76 12.02
N PHE A 128 -10.51 -18.06 11.79
CA PHE A 128 -11.64 -18.81 12.28
C PHE A 128 -11.57 -18.97 13.79
N THR A 129 -12.72 -19.00 14.40
CA THR A 129 -12.93 -19.48 15.75
C THR A 129 -13.87 -20.70 15.76
N PHE A 130 -13.94 -21.36 16.91
CA PHE A 130 -14.70 -22.56 17.12
C PHE A 130 -15.76 -22.32 18.21
N PRO A 131 -16.96 -22.92 18.11
CA PRO A 131 -17.33 -24.08 17.29
C PRO A 131 -17.49 -23.77 15.79
N TYR A 132 -17.36 -24.81 14.96
CA TYR A 132 -17.53 -24.73 13.50
C TYR A 132 -18.93 -24.24 13.14
N GLN A 133 -19.02 -23.33 12.17
CA GLN A 133 -20.27 -22.71 11.71
C GLN A 133 -20.46 -22.96 10.22
N ASN A 134 -21.61 -23.52 9.84
CA ASN A 134 -21.88 -23.92 8.45
C ASN A 134 -21.90 -22.73 7.47
N SER A 135 -22.28 -21.53 7.94
CA SER A 135 -22.25 -20.28 7.14
C SER A 135 -20.85 -19.90 6.65
N PHE A 136 -19.80 -20.41 7.30
CA PHE A 136 -18.41 -20.16 6.94
C PHE A 136 -17.73 -21.39 6.30
N HIS A 137 -18.47 -22.45 5.97
CA HIS A 137 -17.92 -23.71 5.44
C HIS A 137 -16.94 -23.50 4.30
N VAL A 138 -17.36 -22.75 3.27
CA VAL A 138 -16.54 -22.43 2.10
C VAL A 138 -15.22 -21.77 2.50
N GLN A 139 -15.24 -20.88 3.50
CA GLN A 139 -14.02 -20.21 3.98
C GLN A 139 -13.10 -21.17 4.72
N TYR A 140 -13.64 -22.06 5.58
CA TYR A 140 -12.85 -23.10 6.24
C TYR A 140 -12.16 -24.01 5.21
N VAL A 141 -12.89 -24.45 4.18
CA VAL A 141 -12.34 -25.35 3.14
C VAL A 141 -11.29 -24.64 2.29
N LYS A 142 -11.53 -23.39 1.89
CA LYS A 142 -10.50 -22.58 1.20
C LYS A 142 -9.24 -22.44 2.05
N PHE A 143 -9.38 -22.09 3.32
CA PHE A 143 -8.24 -22.01 4.23
C PHE A 143 -7.52 -23.34 4.41
N TYR A 144 -8.26 -24.46 4.46
CA TYR A 144 -7.67 -25.80 4.54
C TYR A 144 -6.73 -26.07 3.35
N PHE A 145 -7.14 -25.72 2.12
CA PHE A 145 -6.33 -25.92 0.91
C PHE A 145 -5.27 -24.85 0.64
N GLU A 146 -5.31 -23.68 1.29
CA GLU A 146 -4.31 -22.64 1.06
C GLU A 146 -2.87 -23.13 1.29
N ASN A 147 -1.95 -22.81 0.39
CA ASN A 147 -0.56 -23.22 0.53
C ASN A 147 0.13 -22.44 1.68
N GLU A 148 0.56 -23.13 2.73
CA GLU A 148 1.27 -22.51 3.87
C GLU A 148 2.61 -21.91 3.46
N ASN A 149 3.36 -22.55 2.56
CA ASN A 149 4.65 -22.05 2.10
C ASN A 149 4.47 -20.74 1.35
N LYS A 150 3.46 -20.66 0.46
CA LYS A 150 3.12 -19.41 -0.24
C LYS A 150 2.77 -18.29 0.74
N TYR A 151 1.94 -18.57 1.75
CA TYR A 151 1.61 -17.59 2.79
C TYR A 151 2.85 -17.08 3.53
N GLN A 152 3.79 -17.98 3.87
CA GLN A 152 5.04 -17.63 4.53
C GLN A 152 5.96 -16.81 3.61
N GLU A 153 6.07 -17.17 2.32
CA GLU A 153 6.83 -16.45 1.30
C GLU A 153 6.29 -15.03 1.09
N ASP A 154 4.97 -14.89 0.90
CA ASP A 154 4.31 -13.59 0.72
C ASP A 154 4.55 -12.67 1.93
N SER A 155 4.47 -13.23 3.14
CA SER A 155 4.71 -12.49 4.39
C SER A 155 6.19 -12.07 4.54
N LYS A 156 7.13 -12.96 4.22
CA LYS A 156 8.57 -12.64 4.19
C LYS A 156 8.91 -11.60 3.13
N GLN A 157 8.28 -11.66 1.96
CA GLN A 157 8.46 -10.67 0.91
C GLN A 157 7.99 -9.28 1.38
N LYS A 158 6.83 -9.19 2.03
CA LYS A 158 6.35 -7.93 2.63
C LYS A 158 7.33 -7.39 3.69
N LEU A 159 7.89 -8.26 4.53
CA LEU A 159 8.93 -7.87 5.49
C LEU A 159 10.19 -7.35 4.78
N GLY A 160 10.65 -8.03 3.72
CA GLY A 160 11.79 -7.59 2.92
C GLY A 160 11.57 -6.23 2.25
N ILE A 161 10.34 -5.94 1.80
CA ILE A 161 9.97 -4.62 1.27
C ILE A 161 10.11 -3.54 2.35
N LEU A 162 9.60 -3.78 3.56
CA LEU A 162 9.75 -2.86 4.69
C LEU A 162 11.24 -2.57 4.96
N PHE A 163 12.06 -3.63 5.05
CA PHE A 163 13.50 -3.49 5.30
C PHE A 163 14.17 -2.66 4.22
N SER A 164 13.93 -2.96 2.94
CA SER A 164 14.49 -2.22 1.82
C SER A 164 14.06 -0.74 1.80
N GLN A 165 12.81 -0.45 2.16
CA GLN A 165 12.31 0.93 2.23
C GLN A 165 13.01 1.73 3.33
N ILE A 166 13.16 1.15 4.52
CA ILE A 166 13.86 1.78 5.64
C ILE A 166 15.35 1.92 5.32
N GLU A 167 16.00 0.91 4.74
CA GLU A 167 17.41 1.00 4.35
C GLU A 167 17.66 2.07 3.29
N LYS A 168 16.81 2.16 2.26
CA LYS A 168 16.89 3.24 1.27
C LYS A 168 16.75 4.61 1.93
N TYR A 169 15.81 4.74 2.86
CA TYR A 169 15.63 5.97 3.62
C TYR A 169 16.87 6.29 4.49
N MET A 170 17.42 5.30 5.20
CA MET A 170 18.65 5.44 5.97
C MET A 170 19.84 5.86 5.11
N HIS A 171 20.01 5.27 3.93
CA HIS A 171 21.05 5.67 2.98
C HIS A 171 20.88 7.13 2.50
N THR A 172 19.65 7.60 2.33
CA THR A 172 19.41 9.02 2.02
C THR A 172 19.82 9.94 3.16
N LEU A 173 19.63 9.52 4.42
CA LEU A 173 20.10 10.25 5.59
C LEU A 173 21.62 10.24 5.71
N ASP A 174 22.29 9.15 5.33
CA ASP A 174 23.74 8.99 5.49
C ASP A 174 24.55 9.80 4.46
N LEU A 175 24.01 9.96 3.24
CA LEU A 175 24.47 10.98 2.29
C LEU A 175 24.27 12.40 2.85
N ASP A 176 23.27 12.59 3.70
CA ASP A 176 23.01 13.87 4.36
C ASP A 176 23.88 14.09 5.60
N ILE A 177 24.28 13.06 6.37
CA ILE A 177 25.16 13.25 7.55
C ILE A 177 26.56 13.70 7.12
N ARG A 178 27.17 13.08 6.10
CA ARG A 178 28.48 13.53 5.58
C ARG A 178 28.41 14.91 4.94
N THR A 179 27.35 15.21 4.18
CA THR A 179 27.20 16.53 3.54
C THR A 179 26.76 17.61 4.52
N THR A 180 25.96 17.29 5.53
CA THR A 180 25.56 18.17 6.65
C THR A 180 26.73 18.40 7.59
N MET A 181 27.57 17.40 7.89
CA MET A 181 28.84 17.61 8.57
C MET A 181 29.75 18.53 7.75
N LYS A 182 29.92 18.28 6.45
CA LYS A 182 30.72 19.14 5.57
C LYS A 182 30.19 20.58 5.51
N ARG A 183 28.87 20.77 5.45
CA ARG A 183 28.21 22.09 5.51
C ARG A 183 28.35 22.75 6.89
N SER A 184 28.29 21.98 7.97
CA SER A 184 28.47 22.48 9.33
C SER A 184 29.91 22.90 9.59
N TYR A 185 30.90 22.14 9.09
CA TYR A 185 32.31 22.50 9.10
C TYR A 185 32.58 23.74 8.25
N GLN A 186 31.98 23.84 7.06
CA GLN A 186 32.08 25.04 6.23
C GLN A 186 31.44 26.26 6.90
N LYS A 187 30.30 26.11 7.58
CA LYS A 187 29.68 27.19 8.36
C LYS A 187 30.53 27.60 9.56
N LEU A 188 31.14 26.63 10.25
CA LEU A 188 32.09 26.87 11.35
C LEU A 188 33.33 27.62 10.85
N GLU A 189 33.89 27.23 9.72
CA GLU A 189 35.06 27.89 9.11
C GLU A 189 34.72 29.32 8.66
N VAL A 190 33.50 29.55 8.14
CA VAL A 190 33.00 30.89 7.79
C VAL A 190 32.77 31.73 9.05
N LEU A 191 32.18 31.16 10.10
CA LEU A 191 31.97 31.83 11.39
C LEU A 191 33.30 32.15 12.08
N GLU A 192 34.28 31.25 12.04
CA GLU A 192 35.61 31.44 12.59
C GLU A 192 36.35 32.57 11.85
N LYS A 193 36.28 32.60 10.50
CA LYS A 193 36.79 33.72 9.69
C LYS A 193 36.08 35.04 10.00
N GLN A 194 34.77 35.01 10.20
CA GLN A 194 34.00 36.20 10.59
C GLN A 194 34.36 36.67 12.01
N VAL A 195 34.49 35.76 12.97
CA VAL A 195 34.89 36.06 14.37
C VAL A 195 36.31 36.63 14.42
N ILE A 196 37.25 36.09 13.62
CA ILE A 196 38.61 36.62 13.48
C ILE A 196 38.61 38.02 12.84
N GLN A 197 37.73 38.28 11.86
CA GLN A 197 37.52 39.63 11.31
C GLN A 197 36.89 40.60 12.32
N PHE A 198 35.97 40.13 13.15
CA PHE A 198 35.33 40.93 14.21
C PHE A 198 36.22 41.14 15.45
N GLY A 199 37.36 40.43 15.55
CA GLY A 199 38.34 40.56 16.63
C GLY A 199 39.08 41.91 16.70
N LYS A 200 38.89 42.83 15.74
CA LYS A 200 39.70 44.07 15.64
C LYS A 200 39.01 45.40 15.99
N GLN A 201 37.74 45.43 16.41
CA GLN A 201 37.09 46.70 16.81
C GLN A 201 36.30 46.63 18.13
N SER A 202 36.25 47.78 18.80
CA SER A 202 36.04 47.96 20.24
C SER A 202 34.74 47.37 20.80
N MET A 203 34.83 46.91 22.05
CA MET A 203 33.87 46.03 22.73
C MET A 203 32.48 46.64 22.99
N TYR A 204 32.31 47.95 22.89
CA TYR A 204 31.09 48.60 23.40
C TYR A 204 29.92 48.62 22.39
N ASN A 205 30.20 48.63 21.08
CA ASN A 205 29.15 48.57 20.04
C ASN A 205 28.64 47.14 19.76
N LYS A 206 29.31 46.11 20.30
CA LYS A 206 29.04 44.69 19.99
C LYS A 206 27.81 44.13 20.69
N LEU A 207 27.52 44.59 21.90
CA LEU A 207 26.38 44.07 22.67
C LEU A 207 25.05 44.59 22.12
N GLN A 208 25.00 45.86 21.70
CA GLN A 208 23.79 46.46 21.13
C GLN A 208 23.46 45.93 19.74
N LEU A 209 24.46 45.69 18.88
CA LEU A 209 24.24 45.14 17.54
C LEU A 209 23.78 43.67 17.58
N LEU A 210 24.28 42.86 18.53
CA LEU A 210 23.87 41.46 18.70
C LEU A 210 22.41 41.35 19.15
N ILE A 211 21.98 42.23 20.06
CA ILE A 211 20.58 42.30 20.51
C ILE A 211 19.67 42.76 19.35
N LEU A 212 20.11 43.73 18.54
CA LEU A 212 19.33 44.20 17.38
C LEU A 212 19.20 43.13 16.29
N LEU A 213 20.27 42.38 16.00
CA LEU A 213 20.29 41.32 14.99
C LEU A 213 19.46 40.09 15.36
N LEU A 214 19.25 39.83 16.66
CA LEU A 214 18.38 38.75 17.12
C LEU A 214 16.89 39.12 17.10
N ILE A 215 16.56 40.39 17.37
CA ILE A 215 15.17 40.85 17.51
C ILE A 215 14.53 41.18 16.15
N LEU A 216 15.27 41.77 15.21
CA LEU A 216 14.71 42.23 13.93
C LEU A 216 14.12 41.10 13.05
N PRO A 217 14.80 39.95 12.87
CA PRO A 217 14.27 38.86 12.04
C PRO A 217 13.02 38.21 12.65
N TYR A 218 12.94 38.18 13.99
CA TYR A 218 11.80 37.62 14.72
C TYR A 218 10.56 38.50 14.58
N LEU A 219 10.73 39.83 14.61
CA LEU A 219 9.63 40.79 14.41
C LEU A 219 9.12 40.80 12.96
N VAL A 220 10.01 40.71 11.97
CA VAL A 220 9.63 40.62 10.55
C VAL A 220 8.89 39.31 10.26
N TYR A 221 9.31 38.20 10.88
CA TYR A 221 8.64 36.90 10.78
C TYR A 221 7.22 36.92 11.38
N LEU A 222 7.01 37.64 12.48
CA LEU A 222 5.68 37.79 13.10
C LEU A 222 4.72 38.64 12.25
N GLN A 223 5.21 39.72 11.63
CA GLN A 223 4.39 40.57 10.76
C GLN A 223 3.98 39.88 9.45
N PHE A 224 4.86 39.09 8.84
CA PHE A 224 4.56 38.42 7.56
C PHE A 224 3.49 37.33 7.73
N ASN A 225 3.50 36.61 8.85
CA ASN A 225 2.54 35.54 9.12
C ASN A 225 1.12 36.06 9.39
N GLN A 226 0.94 37.27 9.93
CA GLN A 226 -0.39 37.83 10.18
C GLN A 226 -1.11 38.25 8.89
N PHE A 227 -0.39 38.62 7.84
CA PHE A 227 -0.97 39.10 6.58
C PHE A 227 -1.41 37.98 5.63
N GLU A 228 -0.68 36.86 5.58
CA GLU A 228 -1.04 35.68 4.79
C GLU A 228 -2.31 35.00 5.33
N ILE A 229 -2.50 35.01 6.66
CA ILE A 229 -3.62 34.34 7.34
C ILE A 229 -4.97 35.00 7.02
N LEU A 230 -5.02 36.32 6.78
CA LEU A 230 -6.25 37.05 6.47
C LEU A 230 -6.70 36.93 5.01
N LYS A 231 -5.81 36.56 4.09
CA LYS A 231 -6.14 36.45 2.66
C LYS A 231 -6.77 35.11 2.29
N TYR A 232 -6.53 34.07 3.09
CA TYR A 232 -6.93 32.69 2.80
C TYR A 232 -8.33 32.28 3.31
N GLN A 233 -8.96 33.07 4.19
CA GLN A 233 -10.31 32.80 4.71
C GLN A 233 -11.43 32.94 3.68
N LYS A 234 -11.16 33.44 2.46
CA LYS A 234 -12.20 33.77 1.46
C LYS A 234 -12.40 32.71 0.36
N GLN A 235 -11.65 31.59 0.37
CA GLN A 235 -11.66 30.59 -0.72
C GLN A 235 -12.23 29.21 -0.34
N GLN A 236 -12.94 29.10 0.77
CA GLN A 236 -13.20 27.81 1.44
C GLN A 236 -14.44 27.02 0.95
N GLU A 237 -15.26 27.50 0.01
CA GLU A 237 -16.57 26.86 -0.29
C GLU A 237 -16.65 25.98 -1.56
N GLN A 238 -15.56 25.76 -2.33
CA GLN A 238 -15.64 25.01 -3.62
C GLN A 238 -14.91 23.64 -3.65
N SER A 239 -14.46 23.10 -2.51
CA SER A 239 -13.39 22.09 -2.49
C SER A 239 -13.78 20.65 -2.88
N VAL A 240 -15.03 20.23 -2.70
CA VAL A 240 -15.45 18.82 -2.91
C VAL A 240 -15.75 18.52 -4.38
N GLN A 241 -16.39 19.45 -5.11
CA GLN A 241 -16.72 19.27 -6.54
C GLN A 241 -15.48 19.30 -7.45
N ILE A 242 -14.43 20.00 -7.04
CA ILE A 242 -13.18 20.10 -7.81
C ILE A 242 -12.40 18.78 -7.74
N GLN A 243 -12.51 18.01 -6.66
CA GLN A 243 -11.74 16.78 -6.49
C GLN A 243 -12.22 15.66 -7.43
N ASP A 244 -13.53 15.48 -7.56
CA ASP A 244 -14.10 14.50 -8.49
C ASP A 244 -13.86 14.90 -9.95
N TYR A 245 -13.92 16.21 -10.25
CA TYR A 245 -13.54 16.75 -11.55
C TYR A 245 -12.08 16.46 -11.91
N LEU A 246 -11.15 16.67 -10.97
CA LEU A 246 -9.71 16.41 -11.19
C LEU A 246 -9.39 14.92 -11.38
N ILE A 247 -10.07 14.03 -10.65
CA ILE A 247 -9.91 12.57 -10.82
C ILE A 247 -10.40 12.14 -12.21
N GLN A 248 -11.55 12.67 -12.66
CA GLN A 248 -12.09 12.38 -14.00
C GLN A 248 -11.18 12.91 -15.11
N GLU A 249 -10.61 14.11 -14.95
CA GLU A 249 -9.69 14.67 -15.94
C GLU A 249 -8.40 13.84 -16.06
N ILE A 250 -7.84 13.35 -14.94
CA ILE A 250 -6.68 12.45 -14.95
C ILE A 250 -6.97 11.14 -15.70
N LEU A 251 -8.16 10.56 -15.50
CA LEU A 251 -8.58 9.34 -16.21
C LEU A 251 -8.75 9.60 -17.72
N ASN A 252 -9.37 10.72 -18.09
CA ASN A 252 -9.55 11.11 -19.49
C ASN A 252 -8.21 11.34 -20.22
N GLN A 253 -7.22 11.94 -19.54
CA GLN A 253 -5.88 12.11 -20.11
C GLN A 253 -5.16 10.77 -20.33
N LYS A 254 -5.31 9.81 -19.39
CA LYS A 254 -4.75 8.47 -19.54
C LYS A 254 -5.27 7.76 -20.80
N ASP A 255 -6.57 7.88 -21.08
CA ASP A 255 -7.19 7.25 -22.24
C ASP A 255 -6.70 7.87 -23.57
N LYS A 256 -6.49 9.19 -23.61
CA LYS A 256 -5.91 9.87 -24.78
C LYS A 256 -4.47 9.41 -25.06
N PHE A 257 -3.65 9.23 -24.02
CA PHE A 257 -2.29 8.70 -24.18
C PHE A 257 -2.29 7.27 -24.74
N SER A 258 -3.20 6.41 -24.28
CA SER A 258 -3.33 5.04 -24.77
C SER A 258 -3.70 4.98 -26.27
N ILE A 259 -4.56 5.88 -26.74
CA ILE A 259 -4.92 5.96 -28.18
C ILE A 259 -3.72 6.38 -29.04
N ILE A 260 -2.91 7.32 -28.56
CA ILE A 260 -1.71 7.80 -29.27
C ILE A 260 -0.63 6.72 -29.33
N GLU A 261 -0.42 6.00 -28.23
CA GLU A 261 0.54 4.89 -28.13
C GLU A 261 0.20 3.78 -29.13
N LYS A 262 -1.09 3.40 -29.21
CA LYS A 262 -1.58 2.42 -30.19
C LYS A 262 -1.35 2.85 -31.65
N ARG A 263 -1.57 4.12 -31.99
CA ARG A 263 -1.29 4.64 -33.35
C ARG A 263 0.21 4.65 -33.68
N LEU A 264 1.06 4.90 -32.69
CA LEU A 264 2.52 4.85 -32.84
C LEU A 264 3.00 3.41 -33.13
N GLU A 265 2.43 2.42 -32.44
CA GLU A 265 2.70 1.00 -32.69
C GLU A 265 2.26 0.57 -34.10
N GLU A 266 1.06 0.98 -34.54
CA GLU A 266 0.54 0.71 -35.90
C GLU A 266 1.45 1.30 -36.99
N LEU A 267 1.99 2.52 -36.79
CA LEU A 267 2.92 3.15 -37.72
C LEU A 267 4.29 2.47 -37.76
N GLN A 268 4.83 2.06 -36.60
CA GLN A 268 6.10 1.33 -36.52
C GLN A 268 6.02 -0.05 -37.20
N PHE A 269 4.92 -0.77 -37.00
CA PHE A 269 4.67 -2.08 -37.61
C PHE A 269 4.57 -2.00 -39.14
N ASN A 270 3.88 -0.99 -39.67
CA ASN A 270 3.77 -0.78 -41.11
C ASN A 270 5.10 -0.36 -41.76
N GLY A 271 5.90 0.49 -41.08
CA GLY A 271 7.22 0.89 -41.57
C GLY A 271 8.21 -0.27 -41.70
N THR A 272 8.17 -1.23 -40.76
CA THR A 272 9.05 -2.43 -40.81
C THR A 272 8.69 -3.36 -41.97
N GLN A 273 7.39 -3.54 -42.27
CA GLN A 273 6.96 -4.36 -43.40
C GLN A 273 7.34 -3.77 -44.77
N ASP A 274 7.25 -2.45 -44.92
CA ASP A 274 7.61 -1.76 -46.18
C ASP A 274 9.13 -1.83 -46.44
N ILE A 275 9.97 -1.67 -45.40
CA ILE A 275 11.43 -1.83 -45.48
C ILE A 275 11.79 -3.27 -45.86
N GLN A 276 11.11 -4.26 -45.29
CA GLN A 276 11.37 -5.67 -45.59
C GLN A 276 11.00 -6.03 -47.03
N LYS A 277 9.90 -5.49 -47.57
CA LYS A 277 9.53 -5.65 -48.99
C LYS A 277 10.54 -4.97 -49.92
N LEU A 278 11.03 -3.79 -49.57
CA LEU A 278 12.05 -3.08 -50.35
C LEU A 278 13.36 -3.87 -50.38
N ASN A 279 13.79 -4.40 -49.24
CA ASN A 279 15.00 -5.21 -49.14
C ASN A 279 14.93 -6.47 -50.01
N ASN A 280 13.78 -7.16 -50.01
CA ASN A 280 13.56 -8.32 -50.88
C ASN A 280 13.68 -7.95 -52.37
N THR A 281 13.07 -6.83 -52.80
CA THR A 281 13.22 -6.34 -54.19
C THR A 281 14.66 -5.98 -54.52
N LEU A 282 15.42 -5.40 -53.58
CA LEU A 282 16.82 -5.02 -53.79
C LEU A 282 17.73 -6.24 -53.94
N VAL A 283 17.46 -7.31 -53.17
CA VAL A 283 18.14 -8.60 -53.29
C VAL A 283 17.88 -9.22 -54.67
N GLU A 284 16.62 -9.22 -55.14
CA GLU A 284 16.25 -9.73 -56.47
C GLU A 284 16.98 -8.99 -57.62
N VAL A 285 17.03 -7.66 -57.55
CA VAL A 285 17.76 -6.84 -58.54
C VAL A 285 19.27 -7.12 -58.50
N THR A 286 19.85 -7.27 -57.30
CA THR A 286 21.27 -7.55 -57.13
C THR A 286 21.65 -8.92 -57.69
N ASP A 287 20.84 -9.95 -57.44
CA ASP A 287 21.02 -11.30 -58.01
C ASP A 287 20.88 -11.28 -59.55
N GLY A 288 19.94 -10.49 -60.07
CA GLY A 288 19.80 -10.22 -61.50
C GLY A 288 21.08 -9.63 -62.13
N PHE A 289 21.67 -8.62 -61.49
CA PHE A 289 22.94 -8.00 -61.91
C PHE A 289 24.12 -8.99 -61.87
N GLN A 290 24.22 -9.81 -60.82
CA GLN A 290 25.28 -10.81 -60.72
C GLN A 290 25.17 -11.86 -61.84
N LYS A 291 23.96 -12.34 -62.15
CA LYS A 291 23.72 -13.26 -63.27
C LYS A 291 24.08 -12.64 -64.62
N LEU A 292 23.78 -11.35 -64.81
CA LEU A 292 24.13 -10.62 -66.02
C LEU A 292 25.65 -10.51 -66.17
N LYS A 293 26.35 -10.18 -65.07
CA LYS A 293 27.81 -10.09 -65.01
C LYS A 293 28.48 -11.41 -65.34
N ILE A 294 28.03 -12.53 -64.75
CA ILE A 294 28.56 -13.86 -65.06
C ILE A 294 28.41 -14.19 -66.54
N ARG A 295 27.27 -13.87 -67.16
CA ARG A 295 27.07 -14.08 -68.61
C ARG A 295 27.97 -13.20 -69.45
N PHE A 296 28.18 -11.94 -69.06
CA PHE A 296 29.09 -11.03 -69.74
C PHE A 296 30.55 -11.51 -69.64
N ASP A 297 30.97 -12.00 -68.47
CA ASP A 297 32.31 -12.55 -68.27
C ASP A 297 32.49 -13.88 -69.04
N THR A 298 31.44 -14.72 -69.09
CA THR A 298 31.42 -15.96 -69.92
C THR A 298 31.52 -15.62 -71.41
N PHE A 299 30.79 -14.59 -71.85
CA PHE A 299 30.85 -14.06 -73.21
C PHE A 299 32.26 -13.56 -73.53
N LYS A 300 32.86 -12.76 -72.64
CA LYS A 300 34.24 -12.28 -72.78
C LYS A 300 35.25 -13.44 -72.82
N GLN A 301 35.09 -14.48 -72.01
CA GLN A 301 35.95 -15.66 -72.07
C GLN A 301 35.78 -16.43 -73.39
N SER A 302 34.54 -16.57 -73.90
CA SER A 302 34.28 -17.21 -75.19
C SER A 302 34.85 -16.41 -76.38
N SER A 303 34.98 -15.09 -76.26
CA SER A 303 35.62 -14.24 -77.29
C SER A 303 37.14 -14.22 -77.21
N THR A 304 37.75 -14.68 -76.12
CA THR A 304 39.20 -14.57 -75.88
C THR A 304 39.94 -15.91 -75.94
N ILE A 305 39.25 -17.02 -76.28
CA ILE A 305 39.85 -18.36 -76.41
C ILE A 305 39.78 -18.82 -77.88
N ASN A 306 40.95 -18.84 -78.51
CA ASN A 306 41.32 -19.41 -79.82
C ASN A 306 40.74 -18.79 -81.10
N GLN A 307 41.39 -17.69 -81.48
CA GLN A 307 41.83 -17.46 -82.85
C GLN A 307 42.72 -18.62 -83.32
N GLU A 308 42.14 -19.55 -84.08
CA GLU A 308 42.75 -20.27 -85.23
C GLU A 308 41.86 -21.49 -85.59
N LYS A 309 40.64 -21.22 -86.08
CA LYS A 309 39.88 -22.03 -87.07
C LYS A 309 38.47 -21.47 -87.30
N THR A 310 38.37 -20.19 -87.65
CA THR A 310 37.06 -19.51 -87.72
C THR A 310 37.04 -18.44 -88.80
N MET A 311 36.89 -18.85 -90.08
CA MET A 311 36.29 -17.98 -91.10
C MET A 311 34.86 -18.39 -91.46
N ILE A 312 34.47 -19.65 -91.22
CA ILE A 312 33.09 -20.14 -91.47
C ILE A 312 32.18 -19.99 -90.25
N ASN A 313 32.75 -19.88 -89.03
CA ASN A 313 31.96 -19.74 -87.80
C ASN A 313 31.61 -18.28 -87.45
N ILE A 314 32.20 -17.29 -88.15
CA ILE A 314 31.98 -15.87 -87.86
C ILE A 314 30.52 -15.46 -88.11
N GLN A 315 29.86 -16.04 -89.12
CA GLN A 315 28.49 -15.68 -89.48
C GLN A 315 27.45 -16.23 -88.50
N ASN A 316 27.63 -17.47 -88.03
CA ASN A 316 26.79 -18.05 -86.97
C ASN A 316 27.01 -17.35 -85.62
N ASN A 317 28.26 -16.96 -85.32
CA ASN A 317 28.57 -16.21 -84.11
C ASN A 317 27.98 -14.80 -84.14
N LEU A 318 27.85 -14.17 -85.30
CA LEU A 318 27.20 -12.86 -85.46
C LEU A 318 25.69 -12.91 -85.18
N GLU A 319 24.99 -13.96 -85.62
CA GLU A 319 23.56 -14.14 -85.29
C GLU A 319 23.36 -14.42 -83.79
N VAL A 320 24.23 -15.24 -83.19
CA VAL A 320 24.21 -15.49 -81.74
C VAL A 320 24.55 -14.21 -80.96
N LEU A 321 25.49 -13.40 -81.44
CA LEU A 321 25.82 -12.08 -80.89
C LEU A 321 24.62 -11.13 -80.95
N GLN A 322 23.96 -11.02 -82.10
CA GLN A 322 22.79 -10.15 -82.25
C GLN A 322 21.63 -10.59 -81.35
N LYS A 323 21.40 -11.90 -81.24
CA LYS A 323 20.39 -12.43 -80.31
C LYS A 323 20.74 -12.12 -78.85
N ASN A 324 22.01 -12.31 -78.46
CA ASN A 324 22.46 -11.99 -77.10
C ASN A 324 22.39 -10.49 -76.79
N ILE A 325 22.72 -9.63 -77.75
CA ILE A 325 22.59 -8.16 -77.61
C ILE A 325 21.11 -7.78 -77.43
N SER A 326 20.21 -8.37 -78.23
CA SER A 326 18.76 -8.14 -78.08
C SER A 326 18.24 -8.61 -76.71
N ASP A 327 18.66 -9.79 -76.25
CA ASP A 327 18.30 -10.32 -74.93
C ASP A 327 18.87 -9.46 -73.78
N LEU A 328 20.08 -8.92 -73.93
CA LEU A 328 20.68 -8.01 -72.94
C LEU A 328 19.93 -6.67 -72.91
N ASN A 329 19.60 -6.09 -74.07
CA ASN A 329 18.85 -4.83 -74.16
C ASN A 329 17.43 -4.96 -73.56
N ASN A 330 16.74 -6.08 -73.80
CA ASN A 330 15.44 -6.34 -73.20
C ASN A 330 15.53 -6.44 -71.67
N LYS A 331 16.59 -7.08 -71.15
CA LYS A 331 16.82 -7.15 -69.69
C LYS A 331 17.22 -5.82 -69.09
N GLU A 332 17.99 -5.00 -69.80
CA GLU A 332 18.30 -3.64 -69.40
C GLU A 332 17.02 -2.80 -69.26
N GLY A 333 16.09 -2.90 -70.23
CA GLY A 333 14.79 -2.24 -70.14
C GLY A 333 13.95 -2.68 -68.93
N ILE A 334 13.96 -3.99 -68.60
CA ILE A 334 13.29 -4.52 -67.41
C ILE A 334 13.94 -3.97 -66.13
N LEU A 335 15.27 -3.94 -66.06
CA LEU A 335 16.01 -3.41 -64.91
C LEU A 335 15.77 -1.91 -64.71
N GLN A 336 15.73 -1.12 -65.79
CA GLN A 336 15.42 0.31 -65.71
C GLN A 336 14.01 0.56 -65.18
N SER A 337 13.02 -0.23 -65.60
CA SER A 337 11.65 -0.19 -65.07
C SER A 337 11.60 -0.54 -63.57
N GLN A 338 12.34 -1.57 -63.15
CA GLN A 338 12.45 -1.95 -61.73
C GLN A 338 13.12 -0.85 -60.90
N ILE A 339 14.16 -0.19 -61.42
CA ILE A 339 14.82 0.94 -60.77
C ILE A 339 13.85 2.11 -60.58
N GLN A 340 13.03 2.44 -61.60
CA GLN A 340 12.00 3.48 -61.45
C GLN A 340 10.94 3.12 -60.39
N GLN A 341 10.51 1.86 -60.31
CA GLN A 341 9.57 1.41 -59.28
C GLN A 341 10.18 1.49 -57.87
N ILE A 342 11.47 1.17 -57.73
CA ILE A 342 12.21 1.34 -56.47
C ILE A 342 12.27 2.81 -56.10
N GLN A 343 12.60 3.70 -57.04
CA GLN A 343 12.66 5.15 -56.79
C GLN A 343 11.33 5.70 -56.27
N GLN A 344 10.20 5.33 -56.91
CA GLN A 344 8.86 5.73 -56.45
C GLN A 344 8.52 5.19 -55.05
N LYS A 345 8.98 3.99 -54.69
CA LYS A 345 8.80 3.45 -53.34
C LYS A 345 9.66 4.19 -52.32
N VAL A 346 10.89 4.55 -52.67
CA VAL A 346 11.79 5.36 -51.82
C VAL A 346 11.20 6.75 -51.56
N ASP A 347 10.64 7.39 -52.58
CA ASP A 347 9.98 8.70 -52.42
C ASP A 347 8.73 8.62 -51.53
N LYS A 348 7.97 7.52 -51.59
CA LYS A 348 6.85 7.29 -50.67
C LYS A 348 7.30 7.06 -49.23
N ILE A 349 8.43 6.39 -49.03
CA ILE A 349 9.00 6.16 -47.69
C ILE A 349 9.50 7.49 -47.08
N SER A 350 10.17 8.34 -47.87
CA SER A 350 10.67 9.63 -47.38
C SER A 350 9.56 10.59 -46.95
N VAL A 351 8.40 10.58 -47.65
CA VAL A 351 7.21 11.33 -47.23
C VAL A 351 6.65 10.79 -45.91
N LYS A 352 6.54 9.45 -45.76
CA LYS A 352 6.10 8.83 -44.50
C LYS A 352 7.03 9.13 -43.32
N GLU A 353 8.36 9.15 -43.55
CA GLU A 353 9.33 9.53 -42.52
C GLU A 353 9.15 10.99 -42.06
N SER A 354 8.91 11.91 -42.99
CA SER A 354 8.62 13.31 -42.69
C SER A 354 7.32 13.48 -41.88
N GLU A 355 6.26 12.73 -42.22
CA GLU A 355 5.03 12.71 -41.44
C GLU A 355 5.24 12.13 -40.04
N GLN A 356 5.97 11.01 -39.93
CA GLN A 356 6.31 10.40 -38.65
C GLN A 356 7.09 11.37 -37.75
N GLN A 357 8.00 12.16 -38.34
CA GLN A 357 8.77 13.15 -37.59
C GLN A 357 7.89 14.30 -37.10
N LYS A 358 6.93 14.77 -37.89
CA LYS A 358 5.92 15.76 -37.44
C LYS A 358 5.09 15.24 -36.27
N TYR A 359 4.58 14.00 -36.36
CA TYR A 359 3.83 13.38 -35.26
C TYR A 359 4.69 13.19 -34.00
N LEU A 360 5.97 12.85 -34.15
CA LEU A 360 6.90 12.71 -33.03
C LEU A 360 7.15 14.06 -32.34
N GLU A 361 7.26 15.15 -33.10
CA GLU A 361 7.40 16.51 -32.56
C GLU A 361 6.13 16.97 -31.85
N GLU A 362 4.96 16.69 -32.41
CA GLU A 362 3.66 16.96 -31.77
C GLU A 362 3.51 16.17 -30.47
N TYR A 363 3.85 14.88 -30.47
CA TYR A 363 3.87 14.05 -29.27
C TYR A 363 4.82 14.61 -28.20
N LYS A 364 6.03 15.06 -28.60
CA LYS A 364 6.98 15.69 -27.66
C LYS A 364 6.41 16.97 -27.05
N ARG A 365 5.74 17.81 -27.85
CA ARG A 365 5.08 19.04 -27.36
C ARG A 365 3.94 18.73 -26.38
N ILE A 366 3.06 17.80 -26.73
CA ILE A 366 1.96 17.36 -25.87
C ILE A 366 2.51 16.76 -24.56
N LYS A 367 3.49 15.86 -24.65
CA LYS A 367 4.13 15.25 -23.48
C LYS A 367 4.78 16.29 -22.56
N GLN A 368 5.46 17.30 -23.11
CA GLN A 368 6.04 18.39 -22.31
C GLN A 368 4.97 19.23 -21.61
N GLY A 369 3.86 19.56 -22.30
CA GLY A 369 2.72 20.27 -21.71
C GLY A 369 2.06 19.48 -20.57
N GLU A 370 1.82 18.19 -20.78
CA GLU A 370 1.19 17.32 -19.79
C GLU A 370 2.11 17.03 -18.59
N VAL A 371 3.42 16.85 -18.82
CA VAL A 371 4.40 16.73 -17.72
C VAL A 371 4.41 17.98 -16.83
N ARG A 372 4.24 19.17 -17.43
CA ARG A 372 4.15 20.42 -16.66
C ARG A 372 2.89 20.45 -15.79
N LYS A 373 1.72 20.09 -16.35
CA LYS A 373 0.47 20.00 -15.58
C LYS A 373 0.55 18.99 -14.44
N VAL A 374 1.14 17.81 -14.68
CA VAL A 374 1.35 16.79 -13.64
C VAL A 374 2.26 17.30 -12.53
N LYS A 375 3.34 18.02 -12.86
CA LYS A 375 4.20 18.66 -11.86
C LYS A 375 3.45 19.68 -11.01
N GLU A 376 2.63 20.53 -11.64
CA GLU A 376 1.78 21.50 -10.92
C GLU A 376 0.79 20.79 -9.98
N LEU A 377 0.16 19.71 -10.43
CA LEU A 377 -0.73 18.88 -9.59
C LEU A 377 0.01 18.23 -8.42
N ILE A 378 1.21 17.70 -8.64
CA ILE A 378 2.05 17.13 -7.57
C ILE A 378 2.36 18.19 -6.50
N GLU A 379 2.71 19.41 -6.91
CA GLU A 379 2.97 20.50 -5.96
C GLU A 379 1.71 20.91 -5.19
N ILE A 380 0.54 20.96 -5.84
CA ILE A 380 -0.74 21.19 -5.17
C ILE A 380 -1.02 20.09 -4.13
N ILE A 381 -0.80 18.81 -4.46
CA ILE A 381 -0.98 17.69 -3.53
C ILE A 381 -0.01 17.79 -2.35
N LYS A 382 1.26 18.13 -2.60
CA LYS A 382 2.25 18.35 -1.54
C LYS A 382 1.84 19.49 -0.61
N GLN A 383 1.40 20.62 -1.16
CA GLN A 383 0.91 21.75 -0.37
C GLN A 383 -0.31 21.36 0.47
N LYS A 384 -1.28 20.62 -0.10
CA LYS A 384 -2.44 20.11 0.65
C LYS A 384 -2.03 19.16 1.78
N ASN A 385 -1.09 18.24 1.54
CA ASN A 385 -0.59 17.34 2.57
C ASN A 385 0.15 18.10 3.69
N LEU A 386 0.92 19.14 3.34
CA LEU A 386 1.55 20.02 4.32
C LEU A 386 0.49 20.75 5.18
N MET A 387 -0.55 21.31 4.55
CA MET A 387 -1.63 21.99 5.26
C MET A 387 -2.38 21.04 6.20
N ARG A 388 -2.66 19.81 5.78
CA ARG A 388 -3.25 18.78 6.66
C ARG A 388 -2.38 18.50 7.87
N LYS A 389 -1.07 18.33 7.70
CA LYS A 389 -0.14 18.15 8.83
C LYS A 389 -0.13 19.34 9.79
N ILE A 390 -0.21 20.56 9.26
CA ILE A 390 -0.32 21.78 10.07
C ILE A 390 -1.63 21.78 10.88
N ILE A 391 -2.76 21.40 10.25
CA ILE A 391 -4.06 21.29 10.92
C ILE A 391 -4.03 20.22 12.02
N GLN A 392 -3.49 19.04 11.72
CA GLN A 392 -3.30 17.96 12.71
C GLN A 392 -2.46 18.42 13.90
N LEU A 393 -1.34 19.12 13.64
CA LEU A 393 -0.49 19.67 14.69
C LEU A 393 -1.22 20.74 15.52
N LYS A 394 -1.99 21.63 14.87
CA LYS A 394 -2.80 22.64 15.57
C LYS A 394 -3.86 22.01 16.46
N ASN A 395 -4.59 21.00 15.95
CA ASN A 395 -5.57 20.25 16.72
C ASN A 395 -4.90 19.54 17.91
N TYR A 396 -3.75 18.92 17.71
CA TYR A 396 -2.97 18.27 18.78
C TYR A 396 -2.53 19.27 19.87
N VAL A 397 -1.93 20.40 19.48
CA VAL A 397 -1.48 21.45 20.41
C VAL A 397 -2.66 22.07 21.15
N TYR A 398 -3.77 22.35 20.44
CA TYR A 398 -4.99 22.84 21.09
C TYR A 398 -5.50 21.83 22.12
N THR A 399 -5.52 20.55 21.76
CA THR A 399 -6.00 19.48 22.64
C THR A 399 -5.18 19.42 23.92
N LEU A 400 -3.86 19.42 23.81
CA LEU A 400 -2.98 19.48 24.97
C LEU A 400 -3.17 20.75 25.80
N LYS A 401 -3.44 21.89 25.17
CA LYS A 401 -3.63 23.15 25.92
C LYS A 401 -4.94 23.17 26.71
N ASN A 402 -6.03 22.65 26.14
CA ASN A 402 -7.38 22.84 26.68
C ASN A 402 -7.94 21.60 27.39
N PHE A 403 -7.42 20.40 27.08
CA PHE A 403 -7.94 19.13 27.59
C PHE A 403 -6.89 18.27 28.29
N LYS A 404 -5.69 18.79 28.59
CA LYS A 404 -4.66 18.04 29.33
C LYS A 404 -5.17 17.47 30.65
N ASP A 405 -6.01 18.21 31.37
CA ASP A 405 -6.59 17.73 32.63
C ASP A 405 -7.53 16.53 32.44
N LEU A 406 -8.03 16.30 31.22
CA LEU A 406 -8.81 15.11 30.89
C LEU A 406 -7.94 13.88 30.65
N ILE A 407 -6.65 14.03 30.30
CA ILE A 407 -5.73 12.92 29.97
C ILE A 407 -5.27 12.18 31.22
N LYS A 408 -6.20 11.44 31.83
CA LYS A 408 -6.03 10.56 33.00
C LYS A 408 -7.29 9.72 33.18
N ILE A 409 -7.28 8.87 34.21
CA ILE A 409 -8.48 8.15 34.67
C ILE A 409 -9.29 9.06 35.61
N HIS A 410 -10.60 9.16 35.39
CA HIS A 410 -11.53 9.93 36.20
C HIS A 410 -12.65 9.05 36.74
N LEU A 411 -12.99 9.29 38.01
CA LEU A 411 -14.21 8.77 38.62
C LEU A 411 -15.30 9.83 38.60
N ASN A 412 -16.53 9.43 38.31
CA ASN A 412 -17.72 10.28 38.36
C ASN A 412 -17.60 11.58 37.53
N LEU A 413 -17.02 11.52 36.33
CA LEU A 413 -16.78 12.69 35.48
C LEU A 413 -18.13 13.28 35.01
N PRO A 414 -18.43 14.55 35.28
CA PRO A 414 -19.66 15.17 34.78
C PRO A 414 -19.68 15.23 33.25
N LYS A 415 -20.76 14.75 32.61
CA LYS A 415 -20.88 14.74 31.13
C LYS A 415 -20.71 16.10 30.48
N ARG A 416 -21.07 17.19 31.17
CA ARG A 416 -20.85 18.57 30.71
C ARG A 416 -19.37 18.89 30.38
N LYS A 417 -18.41 18.13 30.93
CA LYS A 417 -16.98 18.25 30.60
C LYS A 417 -16.63 17.68 29.22
N LEU A 418 -17.51 16.86 28.64
CA LEU A 418 -17.37 16.26 27.31
C LEU A 418 -18.27 16.94 26.25
N LYS A 419 -18.71 18.18 26.48
CA LYS A 419 -19.61 18.91 25.56
C LYS A 419 -19.05 19.09 24.14
N ASP A 420 -17.73 19.13 24.01
CA ASP A 420 -17.02 19.32 22.73
C ASP A 420 -16.68 17.97 22.07
N PHE A 421 -17.12 16.85 22.67
CA PHE A 421 -16.93 15.51 22.15
C PHE A 421 -18.21 15.01 21.46
N GLU A 422 -18.02 14.16 20.47
CA GLU A 422 -19.05 13.38 19.81
C GLU A 422 -19.11 11.98 20.44
N LEU A 423 -20.31 11.50 20.77
CA LEU A 423 -20.51 10.12 21.21
C LEU A 423 -20.54 9.20 19.98
N ILE A 424 -19.49 8.39 19.79
CA ILE A 424 -19.33 7.56 18.59
C ILE A 424 -19.66 6.08 18.80
N TYR A 425 -19.82 5.66 20.05
CA TYR A 425 -20.26 4.33 20.46
C TYR A 425 -20.99 4.40 21.81
N ASP A 426 -22.13 3.71 21.94
CA ASP A 426 -22.98 3.74 23.13
C ASP A 426 -23.85 2.48 23.23
N GLU A 427 -23.37 1.46 23.94
CA GLU A 427 -24.06 0.18 24.07
C GLU A 427 -24.12 -0.29 25.52
N LEU A 428 -25.12 -1.11 25.85
CA LEU A 428 -25.22 -1.74 27.16
C LEU A 428 -24.10 -2.77 27.38
N PHE A 429 -23.70 -2.95 28.63
CA PHE A 429 -22.73 -3.96 29.03
C PHE A 429 -23.26 -5.40 28.85
N ASP A 430 -24.55 -5.62 28.57
CA ASP A 430 -25.06 -6.95 28.19
C ASP A 430 -24.67 -7.32 26.74
N LYS A 431 -24.39 -6.34 25.88
CA LYS A 431 -24.06 -6.56 24.47
C LYS A 431 -22.57 -6.66 24.24
N PRO A 432 -22.09 -7.66 23.50
CA PRO A 432 -20.68 -7.74 23.20
C PRO A 432 -20.23 -6.67 22.21
N ILE A 433 -18.94 -6.31 22.24
CA ILE A 433 -18.32 -5.61 21.11
C ILE A 433 -17.74 -6.66 20.16
N LEU A 434 -18.09 -6.57 18.89
CA LEU A 434 -17.57 -7.45 17.85
C LEU A 434 -16.36 -6.78 17.18
N ILE A 435 -15.44 -7.57 16.60
CA ILE A 435 -14.25 -7.03 15.94
C ILE A 435 -14.64 -5.98 14.88
N TYR A 436 -15.66 -6.24 14.06
CA TYR A 436 -16.10 -5.28 13.04
C TYR A 436 -16.59 -3.96 13.66
N THR A 437 -17.18 -3.99 14.86
CA THR A 437 -17.59 -2.79 15.58
C THR A 437 -16.37 -1.96 15.95
N MET A 438 -15.31 -2.60 16.44
CA MET A 438 -14.04 -1.93 16.73
C MET A 438 -13.37 -1.39 15.46
N MET A 439 -13.43 -2.12 14.34
CA MET A 439 -12.94 -1.62 13.05
C MET A 439 -13.72 -0.38 12.60
N ASN A 440 -15.05 -0.38 12.74
CA ASN A 440 -15.89 0.77 12.41
C ASN A 440 -15.58 1.98 13.32
N ILE A 441 -15.34 1.74 14.60
CA ILE A 441 -14.86 2.77 15.54
C ILE A 441 -13.52 3.34 15.05
N GLN A 442 -12.53 2.48 14.77
CA GLN A 442 -11.22 2.91 14.28
C GLN A 442 -11.31 3.72 12.98
N GLN A 443 -12.17 3.32 12.03
CA GLN A 443 -12.42 4.08 10.80
C GLN A 443 -13.03 5.46 11.05
N LYS A 444 -13.95 5.58 12.02
CA LYS A 444 -14.52 6.89 12.41
C LYS A 444 -13.48 7.80 13.06
N VAL A 445 -12.58 7.23 13.84
CA VAL A 445 -11.51 7.94 14.57
C VAL A 445 -10.41 8.42 13.62
N TYR A 446 -9.92 7.54 12.75
CA TYR A 446 -8.81 7.82 11.83
C TYR A 446 -9.33 8.21 10.44
N LYS A 447 -9.91 9.40 10.31
CA LYS A 447 -10.41 9.90 9.02
C LYS A 447 -9.30 10.12 8.00
N TYR A 448 -8.13 10.58 8.45
CA TYR A 448 -6.96 10.82 7.63
C TYR A 448 -5.69 10.15 8.21
N GLU A 449 -4.72 9.86 7.34
CA GLU A 449 -3.43 9.32 7.76
C GLU A 449 -2.70 10.30 8.71
N GLY A 450 -2.24 9.80 9.85
CA GLY A 450 -1.58 10.62 10.88
C GLY A 450 -2.52 11.29 11.89
N ASP A 451 -3.84 11.11 11.76
CA ASP A 451 -4.79 11.60 12.75
C ASP A 451 -4.51 10.96 14.11
N ASN A 452 -4.55 11.79 15.15
CA ASN A 452 -4.41 11.35 16.54
C ASN A 452 -5.32 12.19 17.43
N PRO A 453 -6.65 12.05 17.30
CA PRO A 453 -7.58 12.82 18.11
C PRO A 453 -7.61 12.31 19.56
N LEU A 454 -8.14 13.14 20.46
CA LEU A 454 -8.42 12.71 21.83
C LEU A 454 -9.70 11.87 21.86
N LEU A 455 -9.59 10.71 22.50
CA LEU A 455 -10.68 9.78 22.75
C LEU A 455 -10.92 9.63 24.24
N CYS A 456 -12.15 9.31 24.62
CA CYS A 456 -12.45 8.85 25.96
C CYS A 456 -13.26 7.55 25.93
N LEU A 457 -12.83 6.58 26.73
CA LEU A 457 -13.53 5.30 26.95
C LEU A 457 -14.03 5.27 28.39
N GLY A 458 -15.32 5.03 28.58
CA GLY A 458 -15.89 4.98 29.92
C GLY A 458 -17.14 4.12 30.04
N GLY A 459 -17.48 3.81 31.29
CA GLY A 459 -18.73 3.16 31.65
C GLY A 459 -19.62 4.09 32.46
N LEU A 460 -20.92 3.98 32.23
CA LEU A 460 -21.95 4.82 32.83
C LEU A 460 -23.11 3.98 33.35
N ASN A 461 -23.53 4.24 34.59
CA ASN A 461 -24.76 3.73 35.17
C ASN A 461 -25.98 4.50 34.60
N ILE A 462 -26.96 3.75 34.07
CA ILE A 462 -28.18 4.32 33.48
C ILE A 462 -29.06 5.05 34.50
N GLU A 463 -28.92 4.73 35.79
CA GLU A 463 -29.63 5.40 36.88
C GLU A 463 -29.09 6.82 37.13
N ASN A 464 -27.87 7.13 36.67
CA ASN A 464 -27.24 8.43 36.80
C ASN A 464 -26.64 8.93 35.47
N LEU A 465 -27.48 9.51 34.62
CA LEU A 465 -27.07 9.92 33.27
C LEU A 465 -26.20 11.20 33.24
N GLU A 466 -26.06 11.94 34.34
CA GLU A 466 -25.34 13.22 34.39
C GLU A 466 -23.82 13.06 34.52
N LYS A 467 -23.37 11.91 35.05
CA LYS A 467 -21.97 11.62 35.32
C LYS A 467 -21.59 10.27 34.71
N ILE A 468 -20.34 10.16 34.30
CA ILE A 468 -19.76 8.90 33.83
C ILE A 468 -18.97 8.32 35.00
N ASP A 469 -19.32 7.12 35.45
CA ASP A 469 -18.82 6.54 36.70
C ASP A 469 -17.30 6.33 36.67
N LEU A 470 -16.80 5.83 35.55
CA LEU A 470 -15.37 5.64 35.31
C LEU A 470 -15.08 5.89 33.83
N ILE A 471 -14.09 6.75 33.56
CA ILE A 471 -13.68 7.10 32.21
C ILE A 471 -12.19 7.41 32.18
N ALA A 472 -11.51 7.00 31.12
CA ALA A 472 -10.16 7.45 30.82
C ALA A 472 -10.16 8.13 29.45
N CYS A 473 -9.42 9.24 29.33
CA CYS A 473 -9.22 9.92 28.07
C CYS A 473 -7.75 9.91 27.68
N ASP A 474 -7.48 9.68 26.40
CA ASP A 474 -6.14 9.73 25.84
C ASP A 474 -6.17 9.85 24.32
N PHE A 475 -5.01 10.07 23.72
CA PHE A 475 -4.87 10.09 22.28
C PHE A 475 -5.15 8.73 21.66
N ALA A 476 -5.82 8.75 20.50
CA ALA A 476 -6.28 7.54 19.80
C ALA A 476 -5.15 6.53 19.55
N ASN A 477 -3.95 7.01 19.21
CA ASN A 477 -2.80 6.14 18.95
C ASN A 477 -2.31 5.39 20.18
N ASP A 478 -2.52 5.91 21.39
CA ASP A 478 -2.17 5.21 22.64
C ASP A 478 -3.32 4.27 23.06
N MET A 479 -4.57 4.74 22.97
CA MET A 479 -5.76 3.98 23.36
C MET A 479 -6.06 2.76 22.47
N LEU A 480 -5.90 2.93 21.15
CA LEU A 480 -6.23 1.92 20.13
C LEU A 480 -4.98 1.19 19.61
N ASN A 481 -3.87 1.27 20.36
CA ASN A 481 -2.68 0.51 20.03
C ASN A 481 -2.90 -0.96 20.40
N PRO A 482 -2.70 -1.91 19.47
CA PRO A 482 -2.76 -3.33 19.80
C PRO A 482 -1.80 -3.69 20.93
N THR A 483 -2.26 -4.53 21.85
CA THR A 483 -1.45 -5.10 22.92
C THR A 483 -1.29 -6.58 22.69
N PHE A 484 -0.07 -7.09 22.83
CA PHE A 484 0.26 -8.48 22.50
C PHE A 484 0.47 -9.36 23.74
N ASP A 485 0.66 -8.75 24.90
CA ASP A 485 0.83 -9.44 26.18
C ASP A 485 -0.50 -9.39 26.96
N SER A 486 -1.01 -10.54 27.40
CA SER A 486 -2.24 -10.63 28.18
C SER A 486 -2.07 -10.25 29.66
N ASP A 487 -0.83 -10.08 30.12
CA ASP A 487 -0.48 -9.76 31.49
C ASP A 487 0.12 -8.35 31.64
N LYS A 488 0.37 -7.65 30.51
CA LYS A 488 0.95 -6.31 30.48
C LYS A 488 0.23 -5.33 29.57
N ALA A 489 -0.28 -4.26 30.16
CA ALA A 489 -0.81 -3.09 29.47
C ALA A 489 0.31 -2.12 29.06
N THR A 490 0.09 -1.33 28.01
CA THR A 490 1.06 -0.36 27.49
C THR A 490 0.87 1.00 28.15
N LYS A 491 1.96 1.58 28.68
CA LYS A 491 1.89 2.94 29.27
C LYS A 491 1.60 3.98 28.18
N SER A 492 0.64 4.86 28.45
CA SER A 492 0.39 6.06 27.67
C SER A 492 1.63 6.96 27.58
N ARG A 493 1.80 7.65 26.46
CA ARG A 493 2.85 8.67 26.30
C ARG A 493 2.48 10.01 26.94
N HIS A 494 1.20 10.23 27.24
CA HIS A 494 0.66 11.55 27.59
C HIS A 494 0.07 11.62 29.00
N GLY A 495 -0.31 10.49 29.59
CA GLY A 495 -0.88 10.42 30.93
C GLY A 495 -0.42 9.20 31.72
N ASP A 496 -0.77 9.17 33.00
CA ASP A 496 -0.58 8.01 33.88
C ASP A 496 -1.76 7.04 33.73
N ILE A 497 -1.87 6.47 32.52
CA ILE A 497 -2.86 5.47 32.13
C ILE A 497 -2.11 4.34 31.43
N TYR A 498 -2.53 3.11 31.64
CA TYR A 498 -2.04 1.95 30.91
C TYR A 498 -3.18 1.39 30.07
N TRP A 499 -3.04 1.48 28.75
CA TRP A 499 -4.03 1.00 27.79
C TRP A 499 -3.71 -0.41 27.36
N TYR A 500 -4.75 -1.20 27.12
CA TYR A 500 -4.58 -2.48 26.47
C TYR A 500 -5.68 -2.73 25.47
N GLN A 501 -5.29 -3.30 24.33
CA GLN A 501 -6.18 -3.81 23.30
C GLN A 501 -5.69 -5.18 22.86
N VAL A 502 -5.90 -6.18 23.72
CA VAL A 502 -5.48 -7.55 23.46
C VAL A 502 -6.50 -8.20 22.54
N GLN A 503 -6.07 -8.50 21.32
CA GLN A 503 -6.95 -9.10 20.31
C GLN A 503 -7.60 -10.37 20.86
N GLU A 504 -8.91 -10.47 20.68
CA GLU A 504 -9.75 -11.61 21.12
C GLU A 504 -9.90 -11.84 22.60
N SER A 505 -9.22 -11.07 23.43
CA SER A 505 -9.42 -11.08 24.86
C SER A 505 -10.20 -9.84 25.25
N SER A 506 -9.52 -8.79 25.71
CA SER A 506 -10.19 -7.58 26.18
C SER A 506 -9.47 -6.33 25.71
N PHE A 507 -10.21 -5.23 25.69
CA PHE A 507 -9.65 -3.89 25.64
C PHE A 507 -10.12 -3.09 26.84
N GLY A 508 -9.33 -2.10 27.22
CA GLY A 508 -9.59 -1.35 28.43
C GLY A 508 -8.39 -0.54 28.88
N PHE A 509 -8.44 -0.15 30.15
CA PHE A 509 -7.35 0.58 30.80
C PHE A 509 -7.21 0.20 32.27
N ALA A 510 -5.99 0.40 32.76
CA ALA A 510 -5.59 0.17 34.14
C ALA A 510 -4.72 1.33 34.67
N PRO A 511 -4.62 1.49 36.00
CA PRO A 511 -3.73 2.50 36.61
C PRO A 511 -2.25 2.08 36.59
N ASN A 512 -1.94 0.83 36.24
CA ASN A 512 -0.57 0.30 36.18
C ASN A 512 -0.42 -0.75 35.07
N GLU A 513 0.81 -1.17 34.79
CA GLU A 513 1.16 -2.09 33.72
C GLU A 513 0.52 -3.48 33.89
N LYS A 514 0.26 -3.91 35.12
CA LYS A 514 -0.16 -5.29 35.39
C LYS A 514 -1.65 -5.44 35.13
N ILE A 515 -1.98 -6.35 34.22
CA ILE A 515 -3.33 -6.79 33.90
C ILE A 515 -3.38 -8.31 33.97
N LYS A 516 -4.58 -8.88 33.99
CA LYS A 516 -4.75 -10.34 33.86
C LYS A 516 -6.07 -10.63 33.16
N LEU A 517 -6.00 -11.05 31.90
CA LEU A 517 -7.17 -11.09 31.02
C LEU A 517 -7.79 -12.49 30.86
N LEU A 518 -8.03 -13.18 31.99
CA LEU A 518 -8.62 -14.52 32.00
C LEU A 518 -10.12 -14.49 31.66
N TYR A 519 -10.84 -13.47 32.13
CA TYR A 519 -12.26 -13.22 31.85
C TYR A 519 -12.49 -11.75 31.52
N CYS A 520 -12.10 -10.89 32.46
CA CYS A 520 -11.83 -9.47 32.31
C CYS A 520 -10.50 -9.19 33.03
N ASP A 521 -10.00 -7.96 33.02
CA ASP A 521 -8.85 -7.59 33.84
C ASP A 521 -9.16 -7.76 35.35
N ASP A 522 -8.68 -8.85 35.96
CA ASP A 522 -8.93 -9.24 37.35
C ASP A 522 -7.69 -9.13 38.26
N TYR A 523 -6.58 -8.54 37.78
CA TYR A 523 -5.31 -8.52 38.52
C TYR A 523 -5.40 -7.90 39.92
N ASP A 524 -6.21 -6.84 40.06
CA ASP A 524 -6.44 -6.11 41.32
C ASP A 524 -7.93 -5.79 41.40
N GLU A 525 -8.71 -6.72 41.95
CA GLU A 525 -10.18 -6.68 42.00
C GLU A 525 -10.72 -5.45 42.75
N GLU A 526 -9.99 -4.96 43.75
CA GLU A 526 -10.37 -3.81 44.57
C GLU A 526 -10.11 -2.44 43.89
N SER A 527 -9.42 -2.44 42.75
CA SER A 527 -9.12 -1.19 42.03
C SER A 527 -10.37 -0.54 41.46
N GLU A 528 -10.61 0.72 41.82
CA GLU A 528 -11.69 1.54 41.25
C GLU A 528 -11.34 2.11 39.86
N TYR A 529 -10.08 2.03 39.44
CA TYR A 529 -9.56 2.72 38.25
C TYR A 529 -9.35 1.79 37.05
N ARG A 530 -10.06 0.66 36.99
CA ARG A 530 -9.93 -0.33 35.91
C ARG A 530 -11.22 -0.46 35.12
N LEU A 531 -11.12 -0.40 33.81
CA LEU A 531 -12.20 -0.74 32.91
C LEU A 531 -11.70 -1.83 31.98
N SER A 532 -12.46 -2.92 31.87
CA SER A 532 -12.15 -4.01 30.93
C SER A 532 -13.41 -4.41 30.20
N TYR A 533 -13.29 -4.56 28.89
CA TYR A 533 -14.39 -4.98 28.05
C TYR A 533 -13.92 -6.08 27.10
N TRP A 534 -14.57 -7.23 27.21
CA TRP A 534 -14.22 -8.41 26.42
C TRP A 534 -14.68 -8.29 24.96
N TYR A 535 -13.82 -8.68 24.04
CA TYR A 535 -14.16 -8.88 22.63
C TYR A 535 -14.93 -10.20 22.49
N ASN A 536 -16.22 -10.15 22.16
CA ASN A 536 -16.89 -11.40 21.84
C ASN A 536 -16.54 -11.79 20.43
N LEU A 537 -15.76 -12.86 20.33
CA LEU A 537 -15.52 -13.47 19.05
C LEU A 537 -16.37 -14.69 18.81
N ARG A 538 -16.71 -15.49 19.82
CA ARG A 538 -17.50 -16.73 19.63
C ARG A 538 -17.84 -17.54 20.90
N SER A 539 -17.46 -17.11 22.10
CA SER A 539 -17.86 -17.79 23.35
C SER A 539 -18.89 -16.98 24.15
N SER A 540 -19.73 -17.65 24.92
CA SER A 540 -20.53 -17.01 25.98
C SER A 540 -19.67 -16.66 27.21
N SER A 541 -18.41 -17.09 27.24
CA SER A 541 -17.46 -16.83 28.32
C SER A 541 -16.60 -15.61 28.01
N GLY A 542 -16.76 -14.57 28.82
CA GLY A 542 -15.99 -13.35 28.83
C GLY A 542 -16.58 -12.41 29.89
N GLY A 543 -15.79 -11.46 30.37
CA GLY A 543 -16.17 -10.59 31.47
C GLY A 543 -16.15 -9.13 31.09
N ARG A 544 -16.91 -8.33 31.82
CA ARG A 544 -16.80 -6.87 31.76
C ARG A 544 -16.56 -6.32 33.15
N ARG A 545 -15.77 -5.27 33.23
CA ARG A 545 -15.37 -4.65 34.49
C ARG A 545 -15.53 -3.15 34.42
N LEU A 546 -16.05 -2.57 35.50
CA LEU A 546 -16.14 -1.14 35.74
C LEU A 546 -15.73 -0.85 37.19
N GLY A 547 -14.50 -0.40 37.40
CA GLY A 547 -13.92 -0.20 38.72
C GLY A 547 -13.89 -1.50 39.53
N LYS A 548 -14.50 -1.49 40.71
CA LYS A 548 -14.64 -2.66 41.60
C LYS A 548 -15.67 -3.69 41.11
N GLN A 549 -16.55 -3.30 40.18
CA GLN A 549 -17.60 -4.19 39.70
C GLN A 549 -17.05 -5.12 38.62
N LEU A 550 -16.90 -6.39 38.97
CA LEU A 550 -16.56 -7.47 38.06
C LEU A 550 -17.84 -8.11 37.49
N LEU A 551 -17.67 -8.93 36.45
CA LEU A 551 -18.72 -9.78 35.87
C LEU A 551 -19.97 -9.02 35.39
N LEU A 552 -19.77 -7.88 34.74
CA LEU A 552 -20.85 -7.03 34.23
C LEU A 552 -21.46 -7.52 32.91
N GLU A 553 -21.19 -8.75 32.47
CA GLU A 553 -21.59 -9.24 31.15
C GLU A 553 -23.08 -9.36 30.87
N ASN A 554 -23.91 -9.34 31.91
CA ASN A 554 -25.37 -9.34 31.83
C ASN A 554 -25.97 -8.06 32.41
N SER A 555 -25.14 -7.04 32.66
CA SER A 555 -25.58 -5.81 33.31
C SER A 555 -26.37 -4.94 32.32
N THR A 556 -27.67 -4.82 32.57
CA THR A 556 -28.54 -3.84 31.92
C THR A 556 -28.45 -2.46 32.57
N LYS A 557 -27.70 -2.33 33.67
CA LYS A 557 -27.54 -1.07 34.42
C LYS A 557 -26.40 -0.19 33.94
N HIS A 558 -25.48 -0.74 33.14
CA HIS A 558 -24.26 -0.04 32.74
C HIS A 558 -24.13 0.00 31.22
N ARG A 559 -23.62 1.11 30.70
CA ARG A 559 -23.36 1.33 29.27
C ARG A 559 -21.91 1.66 29.03
N LEU A 560 -21.34 1.07 27.98
CA LEU A 560 -20.02 1.40 27.47
C LEU A 560 -20.16 2.55 26.49
N GLN A 561 -19.39 3.62 26.71
CA GLN A 561 -19.44 4.82 25.91
C GLN A 561 -18.05 5.18 25.40
N LEU A 562 -17.98 5.57 24.12
CA LEU A 562 -16.77 6.06 23.47
C LEU A 562 -17.02 7.46 22.91
N TYR A 563 -16.21 8.41 23.34
CA TYR A 563 -16.30 9.81 22.95
C TYR A 563 -15.09 10.22 22.11
N LEU A 564 -15.33 10.97 21.05
CA LEU A 564 -14.32 11.51 20.14
C LEU A 564 -14.33 13.03 20.18
N LEU A 565 -13.19 13.65 20.49
CA LEU A 565 -13.08 15.11 20.44
C LEU A 565 -13.29 15.60 19.00
N LYS A 566 -14.22 16.54 18.81
CA LYS A 566 -14.47 17.11 17.48
C LYS A 566 -13.25 17.91 17.02
N PRO A 567 -12.84 17.81 15.74
CA PRO A 567 -11.76 18.63 15.21
C PRO A 567 -12.17 20.11 15.31
N ILE A 568 -11.22 20.95 15.69
CA ILE A 568 -11.46 22.40 15.87
C ILE A 568 -11.06 23.16 14.62
N PHE A 569 -10.02 22.67 13.94
CA PHE A 569 -9.55 23.16 12.66
C PHE A 569 -9.85 22.09 11.60
N GLU A 570 -10.54 22.49 10.53
CA GLU A 570 -10.90 21.66 9.35
C GLU A 570 -10.22 22.17 8.07
#